data_AF-A0A800AQJ6-F1
#
_entry.id   AF-A0A800AQJ6-F1
#
_cell.length_a   1.000
_cell.length_b   1.000
_cell.length_c   1.000
_cell.angle_alpha   90.00
_cell.angle_beta   90.00
_cell.angle_gamma   90.00
#
_symmetry.space_group_name_H-M   'P 1'
#
loop_
_entity.id
_entity.type
_entity.pdbx_description
1 polymer ?
#
loop_
_entity_poly.entity_id
_entity_poly.type
_entity_poly.pdbx_seq_one_letter_code
_entity_poly.pdbx_strand_id
1 'polypeptide(L)'
;MKKVKFFTLGCKVNQYETQALMEEFKWRGYQITQGIADLYIINTCSVTKRADIKSKEAILKAKKENPYAKIVVCGCLVQLNEDSLK
;
A
#
# COMPACT_ATOMS: atom_id res chain seq x y z
N MET A 1 13.28 -1.16 15.51
CA MET A 1 12.21 -0.29 14.98
C MET A 1 11.56 -0.99 13.79
N LYS A 2 10.24 -1.18 13.76
CA LYS A 2 9.57 -1.87 12.64
C LYS A 2 9.59 -0.98 11.40
N LYS A 3 9.89 -1.55 10.24
CA LYS A 3 9.95 -0.83 8.96
C LYS A 3 8.62 -0.91 8.23
N VAL A 4 8.15 0.22 7.71
CA VAL A 4 6.96 0.31 6.86
C VAL A 4 7.31 0.91 5.51
N LYS A 5 6.75 0.37 4.44
CA LYS A 5 6.88 0.90 3.08
C LYS A 5 5.51 1.16 2.48
N PHE A 6 5.36 2.33 1.86
CA PHE A 6 4.11 2.76 1.24
C PHE A 6 4.21 2.69 -0.27
N PHE A 7 3.22 2.11 -0.91
CA PHE A 7 2.97 2.21 -2.34
C PHE A 7 1.75 3.10 -2.55
N THR A 8 1.94 4.23 -3.23
CA THR A 8 0.84 5.15 -3.56
C THR A 8 0.52 5.04 -5.03
N LEU A 9 -0.68 4.58 -5.35
CA LEU A 9 -1.12 4.35 -6.72
C LEU A 9 -2.43 5.10 -6.93
N GLY A 10 -2.41 6.11 -7.80
CA GLY A 10 -3.61 6.86 -8.13
C GLY A 10 -3.36 8.35 -8.31
N CYS A 11 -4.32 9.14 -7.85
CA CYS A 11 -4.36 10.58 -8.06
C CYS A 11 -3.77 11.35 -6.85
N LYS A 12 -3.97 12.66 -6.83
CA LYS A 12 -3.53 13.53 -5.72
C LYS A 12 -4.14 13.12 -4.37
N VAL A 13 -5.38 12.64 -4.36
CA VAL A 13 -6.06 12.20 -3.12
C VAL A 13 -5.27 11.07 -2.46
N ASN A 14 -4.85 10.05 -3.22
CA ASN A 14 -4.05 8.95 -2.68
C ASN A 14 -2.71 9.44 -2.10
N GLN A 15 -2.11 10.50 -2.65
CA GLN A 15 -0.88 11.08 -2.14
C GLN A 15 -1.10 11.75 -0.78
N TYR A 16 -2.18 12.53 -0.63
CA TYR A 16 -2.56 13.15 0.64
C TYR A 16 -2.87 12.09 1.71
N GLU A 17 -3.65 11.06 1.38
CA GLU A 17 -3.95 9.97 2.29
C GLU A 17 -2.69 9.22 2.73
N THR A 18 -1.80 8.90 1.78
CA THR A 18 -0.53 8.24 2.11
C THR A 18 0.32 9.14 3.01
N GLN A 19 0.37 10.45 2.77
CA GLN A 19 1.13 11.35 3.63
C GLN A 19 0.60 11.35 5.06
N ALA A 20 -0.73 11.43 5.25
CA ALA A 20 -1.35 11.34 6.57
C ALA A 20 -1.02 10.01 7.27
N LEU A 21 -1.07 8.89 6.54
CA LEU A 21 -0.67 7.59 7.07
C LEU A 21 0.83 7.57 7.43
N MET A 22 1.70 8.10 6.58
CA MET A 22 3.14 8.17 6.85
C MET A 22 3.43 8.93 8.15
N GLU A 23 2.75 10.04 8.38
CA GLU A 23 2.85 10.81 9.62
C GLU A 23 2.39 9.95 10.81
N GLU A 24 1.19 9.39 10.76
CA GLU A 24 0.65 8.54 11.83
C GLU A 24 1.58 7.36 12.18
N PHE A 25 2.16 6.70 11.17
CA PHE A 25 3.10 5.60 11.38
C PHE A 25 4.41 6.06 12.02
N LYS A 26 4.94 7.23 11.65
CA LYS A 26 6.10 7.83 12.33
C LYS A 26 5.79 8.12 13.80
N TRP A 27 4.62 8.70 14.09
CA TRP A 27 4.16 8.97 15.45
C TRP A 27 4.06 7.69 16.29
N ARG A 28 3.66 6.57 15.67
CA ARG A 28 3.63 5.24 16.28
C ARG A 28 5.00 4.54 16.38
N GLY A 29 6.09 5.21 16.00
CA GLY A 29 7.45 4.68 16.11
C GLY A 29 7.88 3.74 15.00
N TYR A 30 7.22 3.78 13.83
CA TYR A 30 7.67 3.03 12.65
C TYR A 30 8.73 3.81 11.86
N GLN A 31 9.65 3.07 11.25
CA GLN A 31 10.60 3.61 10.30
C GLN A 31 10.03 3.51 8.89
N ILE A 32 9.82 4.65 8.22
CA ILE A 32 9.48 4.64 6.80
C ILE A 32 10.72 4.25 5.99
N THR A 33 10.58 3.31 5.07
CA THR A 33 11.66 2.87 4.19
C THR A 33 11.20 2.70 2.74
N GLN A 34 12.16 2.83 1.81
CA GLN A 34 12.00 2.44 0.40
C GLN A 34 12.57 1.04 0.12
N GLY A 35 13.28 0.45 1.09
CA GLY A 35 13.83 -0.90 1.00
C GLY A 35 12.86 -1.98 1.48
N ILE A 36 13.42 -3.10 1.95
CA ILE A 36 12.66 -4.21 2.54
C ILE A 36 12.00 -3.73 3.85
N ALA A 37 10.72 -4.03 3.99
CA ALA A 37 9.90 -3.63 5.14
C ALA A 37 9.24 -4.85 5.82
N ASP A 38 8.84 -4.66 7.08
CA ASP A 38 8.05 -5.64 7.84
C ASP A 38 6.54 -5.48 7.57
N LEU A 39 6.14 -4.28 7.12
CA LEU A 39 4.80 -3.90 6.77
C LEU A 39 4.80 -3.13 5.44
N TYR A 40 3.93 -3.53 4.53
CA TYR A 40 3.69 -2.83 3.27
C TYR A 40 2.27 -2.31 3.24
N ILE A 41 2.11 -1.01 2.98
CA ILE A 41 0.80 -0.37 2.81
C ILE A 41 0.66 0.03 1.35
N ILE A 42 -0.33 -0.50 0.66
CA ILE A 42 -0.58 -0.27 -0.75
C ILE A 42 -1.89 0.52 -0.86
N ASN A 43 -1.78 1.84 -1.03
CA ASN A 43 -2.92 2.72 -1.32
C ASN A 43 -3.20 2.69 -2.83
N THR A 44 -4.35 2.13 -3.20
CA THR A 44 -4.71 1.78 -4.58
C THR A 44 -5.76 2.73 -5.17
N CYS A 45 -5.79 2.76 -6.50
CA CYS A 45 -6.82 3.42 -7.29
C CYS A 45 -7.37 2.44 -8.32
N SER A 46 -8.66 2.54 -8.63
CA SER A 46 -9.36 1.57 -9.49
C SER A 46 -10.26 2.25 -10.53
N VAL A 47 -9.99 3.53 -10.82
CA VAL A 47 -10.76 4.29 -11.82
C VAL A 47 -10.50 3.83 -13.26
N THR A 48 -9.45 3.03 -13.50
CA THR A 48 -9.16 2.43 -14.80
C THR A 48 -8.61 1.01 -14.64
N LYS A 49 -8.82 0.16 -15.64
CA LYS A 49 -8.21 -1.20 -15.69
C LYS A 49 -6.68 -1.19 -15.57
N ARG A 50 -6.02 -0.14 -16.08
CA ARG A 50 -4.56 0.01 -15.96
C ARG A 50 -4.15 0.29 -14.51
N ALA A 51 -4.97 1.02 -13.76
CA ALA A 51 -4.73 1.26 -12.33
C ALA A 51 -4.89 -0.04 -11.52
N ASP A 52 -5.86 -0.88 -11.87
CA ASP A 52 -6.04 -2.20 -11.24
C ASP A 52 -4.83 -3.10 -11.48
N ILE A 53 -4.32 -3.16 -12.72
CA ILE A 53 -3.13 -3.96 -13.07
C ILE A 53 -1.92 -3.50 -12.24
N LYS A 54 -1.65 -2.19 -12.20
CA LYS A 54 -0.55 -1.64 -11.38
C LYS A 54 -0.70 -1.95 -9.90
N SER A 55 -1.93 -1.94 -9.40
CA SER A 55 -2.23 -2.27 -8.00
C SER A 55 -1.92 -3.74 -7.70
N LYS A 56 -2.31 -4.67 -8.59
CA LYS A 56 -1.96 -6.09 -8.49
C LYS A 56 -0.45 -6.31 -8.58
N GLU A 57 0.24 -5.63 -9.49
CA GLU A 57 1.70 -5.68 -9.61
C GLU A 57 2.41 -5.22 -8.33
N ALA A 58 1.92 -4.16 -7.69
CA ALA A 58 2.47 -3.67 -6.42
C ALA A 58 2.29 -4.70 -5.28
N ILE A 59 1.15 -5.38 -5.21
CA ILE A 59 0.89 -6.45 -4.23
C ILE A 59 1.87 -7.60 -4.45
N LEU A 60 2.03 -8.07 -5.69
CA LEU A 60 2.97 -9.13 -6.02
C LEU A 60 4.42 -8.73 -5.72
N LYS A 61 4.79 -7.48 -6.01
CA LYS A 61 6.11 -6.93 -5.69
C LYS A 61 6.36 -6.92 -4.19
N ALA A 62 5.41 -6.44 -3.38
CA ALA A 62 5.53 -6.45 -1.92
C ALA A 62 5.74 -7.87 -1.37
N LYS A 63 4.94 -8.84 -1.85
CA LYS A 63 5.06 -10.26 -1.47
C LYS A 63 6.41 -10.87 -1.86
N LYS A 64 6.98 -10.46 -3.00
CA LYS A 64 8.29 -10.92 -3.46
C LYS A 64 9.44 -10.28 -2.67
N GLU A 65 9.34 -8.99 -2.34
CA GLU A 65 10.37 -8.28 -1.56
C GLU A 65 10.53 -8.86 -0.15
N ASN A 66 9.41 -9.22 0.50
CA ASN A 66 9.45 -9.92 1.79
C ASN A 66 8.24 -10.87 1.93
N PRO A 67 8.42 -12.18 1.74
CA PRO A 67 7.35 -13.17 1.89
C PRO A 67 6.74 -13.25 3.30
N TYR A 68 7.46 -12.76 4.32
CA TYR A 68 7.04 -12.78 5.72
C TYR A 68 6.44 -11.46 6.19
N ALA A 69 6.43 -10.43 5.36
CA ALA A 69 5.87 -9.14 5.73
C ALA A 69 4.34 -9.17 5.76
N LYS A 70 3.77 -8.30 6.59
CA LYS A 70 2.34 -7.99 6.52
C LYS A 70 2.10 -7.05 5.33
N ILE A 71 1.10 -7.37 4.51
CA ILE A 71 0.68 -6.53 3.39
C ILE A 71 -0.73 -6.06 3.67
N VAL A 72 -0.93 -4.74 3.67
CA VAL A 72 -2.22 -4.08 3.81
C VAL A 72 -2.51 -3.35 2.53
N VAL A 73 -3.65 -3.64 1.92
CA VAL A 73 -4.15 -2.94 0.74
C VAL A 73 -5.29 -2.03 1.18
N CYS A 74 -5.28 -0.78 0.74
CA CYS A 74 -6.34 0.19 0.99
C CYS A 74 -6.62 1.01 -0.27
N GLY A 75 -7.63 1.87 -0.23
CA GLY A 75 -8.05 2.68 -1.37
C GLY A 75 -9.10 2.01 -2.25
N CYS A 76 -9.34 2.60 -3.43
CA CYS A 76 -10.53 2.33 -4.23
C CYS A 76 -10.66 0.89 -4.74
N LEU A 77 -9.53 0.18 -4.94
CA LEU A 77 -9.58 -1.19 -5.45
C LEU A 77 -10.24 -2.14 -4.45
N VAL A 78 -10.02 -1.92 -3.15
CA VAL A 78 -10.58 -2.75 -2.06
C VAL A 78 -12.08 -2.54 -1.97
N GLN A 79 -12.54 -1.28 -2.06
CA GLN A 79 -13.96 -0.93 -2.02
C GLN A 79 -14.75 -1.52 -3.18
N LEU A 80 -14.14 -1.65 -4.36
CA LEU A 80 -14.81 -2.19 -5.55
C LEU A 80 -14.72 -3.72 -5.68
N ASN A 81 -13.81 -4.38 -4.96
CA ASN A 81 -13.56 -5.83 -5.08
C ASN A 81 -13.58 -6.55 -3.72
N GLU A 82 -14.32 -6.04 -2.75
CA GLU A 82 -14.36 -6.55 -1.37
C GLU A 82 -14.76 -8.04 -1.31
N ASP A 83 -15.58 -8.51 -2.25
CA ASP A 83 -15.97 -9.92 -2.36
C ASP A 83 -14.94 -10.84 -3.03
N SER A 84 -14.00 -10.29 -3.80
CA SER A 84 -13.00 -11.07 -4.55
C SER A 84 -11.63 -11.13 -3.86
N LEU A 85 -11.46 -10.39 -2.76
CA LEU A 85 -10.19 -10.24 -2.02
C LEU A 85 -10.21 -10.89 -0.62
N LYS A 86 -11.20 -11.75 -0.34
CA LYS A 86 -11.27 -12.55 0.90
C LYS A 86 -10.27 -13.70 0.91
#